data_AF-A0A1H1DLK5-F1
#
_entry.id   AF-A0A1H1DLK5-F1
#
_cell.length_a   1.000
_cell.length_b   1.000
_cell.length_c   1.000
_cell.angle_alpha   90.00
_cell.angle_beta   90.00
_cell.angle_gamma   90.00
#
_symmetry.space_group_name_H-M   'P 1'
#
loop_
_entity.id
_entity.type
_entity.pdbx_description
1 polymer ?
#
loop_
_entity_poly.entity_id
_entity_poly.type
_entity_poly.pdbx_seq_one_letter_code
_entity_poly.pdbx_strand_id
1 'polypeptide(L)'
;MFTLIFYGFVLITLISVVLAIKGEPKMYWVSALCTYIFSFLGGFSIGQLTVGLTFVFIVLALAYSFKWVESGLHYVAFLVLGFVIGGIMVVYVDDAWLFFPFSILS
;
A
#
# COMPACT_ATOMS: atom_id res chain seq x y z
N MET A 1 -21.47 9.07 -0.79
CA MET A 1 -20.55 9.35 0.35
C MET A 1 -19.27 8.54 0.24
N PHE A 2 -19.32 7.19 0.21
CA PHE A 2 -18.13 6.35 0.08
C PHE A 2 -17.27 6.62 -1.16
N THR A 3 -17.87 6.95 -2.30
CA THR A 3 -17.15 7.35 -3.51
C THR A 3 -16.26 8.57 -3.31
N LEU A 4 -16.73 9.57 -2.56
CA LEU A 4 -15.96 10.78 -2.25
C LEU A 4 -14.80 10.46 -1.32
N ILE A 5 -15.03 9.58 -0.33
CA ILE A 5 -14.00 9.08 0.58
C ILE A 5 -12.93 8.30 -0.19
N PHE A 6 -13.35 7.40 -1.09
CA PHE A 6 -12.46 6.63 -1.97
C PHE A 6 -11.54 7.53 -2.77
N TYR A 7 -12.08 8.48 -3.53
CA TYR A 7 -11.26 9.40 -4.33
C TYR A 7 -10.40 10.34 -3.47
N GLY A 8 -10.88 10.71 -2.28
CA GLY A 8 -10.09 11.44 -1.29
C GLY A 8 -8.83 10.67 -0.88
N PHE A 9 -8.97 9.39 -0.53
CA PHE A 9 -7.84 8.53 -0.18
C PHE A 9 -6.91 8.23 -1.37
N VAL A 10 -7.45 8.11 -2.59
CA VAL A 10 -6.62 8.02 -3.80
C VAL A 10 -5.76 9.27 -3.96
N LEU A 11 -6.34 10.46 -3.81
CA LEU A 11 -5.60 11.73 -3.91
C LEU A 11 -4.51 11.83 -2.83
N ILE A 12 -4.83 11.50 -1.58
CA ILE A 12 -3.86 11.50 -0.48
C ILE A 12 -2.73 10.50 -0.74
N THR A 13 -3.06 9.33 -1.30
CA THR A 13 -2.05 8.33 -1.68
C THR A 13 -1.10 8.88 -2.74
N LEU A 14 -1.61 9.50 -3.81
CA LEU A 14 -0.77 10.09 -4.84
C LEU A 14 0.13 11.20 -4.28
N ILE A 15 -0.42 12.10 -3.47
CA ILE A 15 0.35 13.18 -2.84
C ILE A 15 1.44 12.61 -1.92
N SER A 16 1.09 11.65 -1.07
CA SER A 16 2.04 11.03 -0.13
C SER A 16 3.14 10.27 -0.85
N VAL A 17 2.85 9.57 -1.94
CA VAL A 17 3.87 8.90 -2.77
C VAL A 17 4.84 9.92 -3.38
N VAL A 18 4.33 11.04 -3.91
CA VAL A 18 5.17 12.11 -4.47
C VAL A 18 6.09 12.70 -3.39
N LEU A 19 5.57 12.95 -2.19
CA LEU A 19 6.38 13.43 -1.06
C LEU A 19 7.41 12.40 -0.59
N ALA A 20 7.03 11.12 -0.57
CA ALA A 20 7.93 10.02 -0.20
C ALA A 20 9.14 9.92 -1.14
N ILE A 21 8.89 10.01 -2.45
CA ILE A 21 9.94 9.98 -3.48
C ILE A 21 10.81 11.23 -3.41
N LYS A 22 10.26 12.39 -3.04
CA LYS A 22 10.99 13.67 -2.90
C LYS A 22 11.90 13.77 -1.68
N GLY A 23 11.91 12.76 -0.80
CA GLY A 23 12.81 12.71 0.34
C GLY A 23 12.13 12.66 1.71
N GLU A 24 10.80 12.51 1.77
CA GLU A 24 10.08 12.28 3.02
C GLU A 24 9.59 10.82 3.13
N PRO A 25 10.48 9.82 3.31
CA PRO A 25 10.12 8.41 3.23
C PRO A 25 9.08 7.96 4.27
N LYS A 26 8.87 8.74 5.34
CA LYS A 26 7.78 8.54 6.30
C LYS A 26 6.40 8.56 5.62
N MET A 27 6.27 9.25 4.49
CA MET A 27 5.03 9.32 3.73
C MET A 27 4.65 7.99 3.08
N TYR A 28 5.58 7.02 2.93
CA TYR A 28 5.20 5.66 2.51
C TYR A 28 4.24 4.98 3.50
N TRP A 29 4.31 5.29 4.81
CA TRP A 29 3.32 4.80 5.78
C TRP A 29 1.93 5.37 5.50
N VAL A 30 1.86 6.66 5.14
CA VAL A 30 0.60 7.32 4.79
C VAL A 30 0.04 6.72 3.51
N SER A 31 0.89 6.49 2.50
CA SER A 31 0.51 5.83 1.25
C SER A 31 -0.02 4.42 1.51
N ALA A 32 0.65 3.62 2.34
CA ALA A 32 0.21 2.28 2.71
C ALA A 32 -1.18 2.29 3.35
N LEU A 33 -1.39 3.13 4.37
CA LEU A 33 -2.66 3.23 5.08
C LEU A 33 -3.80 3.66 4.15
N CYS A 34 -3.57 4.72 3.36
CA CYS A 34 -4.59 5.23 2.46
C CYS A 34 -4.93 4.23 1.35
N THR A 35 -3.92 3.55 0.81
CA THR A 35 -4.09 2.48 -0.20
C THR A 35 -4.91 1.34 0.35
N TYR A 36 -4.62 0.91 1.57
CA TYR A 36 -5.40 -0.13 2.23
C TYR A 36 -6.88 0.24 2.38
N ILE A 37 -7.16 1.47 2.86
CA ILE A 37 -8.53 1.94 3.10
C ILE A 37 -9.29 2.07 1.77
N PHE A 38 -8.73 2.73 0.76
CA PHE A 38 -9.45 2.87 -0.51
C PHE A 38 -9.55 1.54 -1.24
N SER A 39 -8.60 0.63 -1.06
CA SER A 39 -8.67 -0.71 -1.64
C SER A 39 -9.88 -1.47 -1.10
N PHE A 40 -10.12 -1.46 0.21
CA PHE A 40 -11.34 -2.03 0.79
C PHE A 40 -12.61 -1.40 0.21
N LEU A 41 -12.63 -0.07 0.08
CA LEU A 41 -13.76 0.66 -0.51
C LEU A 41 -13.94 0.41 -2.03
N GLY A 42 -12.90 -0.06 -2.72
CA GLY A 42 -12.89 -0.33 -4.16
C GLY A 42 -13.68 -1.58 -4.57
N GLY A 43 -14.12 -2.40 -3.61
CA GLY A 43 -14.82 -3.67 -3.86
C GLY A 43 -13.90 -4.72 -4.51
N PHE A 44 -14.46 -5.90 -4.84
CA PHE A 44 -13.70 -7.11 -5.23
C PHE A 44 -12.47 -6.87 -6.13
N SER A 45 -12.65 -6.66 -7.43
CA SER A 45 -11.52 -6.72 -8.37
C SER A 45 -10.56 -5.53 -8.26
N ILE A 46 -11.08 -4.31 -8.04
CA ILE A 46 -10.24 -3.11 -7.89
C ILE A 46 -9.54 -3.14 -6.52
N GLY A 47 -10.24 -3.57 -5.48
CA GLY A 47 -9.71 -3.75 -4.15
C GLY A 47 -8.54 -4.72 -4.16
N GLN A 48 -8.74 -5.94 -4.67
CA GLN A 48 -7.67 -6.96 -4.73
C GLN A 48 -6.41 -6.50 -5.48
N LEU A 49 -6.54 -5.73 -6.55
CA LEU A 49 -5.36 -5.17 -7.24
C LEU A 49 -4.65 -4.10 -6.41
N THR A 50 -5.43 -3.25 -5.74
CA THR A 50 -4.89 -2.08 -5.04
C THR A 50 -4.33 -2.41 -3.66
N VAL A 51 -4.87 -3.39 -2.95
CA VAL A 51 -4.29 -3.93 -1.71
C VAL A 51 -2.92 -4.56 -1.96
N GLY A 52 -2.67 -5.12 -3.14
CA GLY A 52 -1.33 -5.56 -3.55
C GLY A 52 -0.30 -4.42 -3.49
N LEU A 53 -0.69 -3.20 -3.88
CA LEU A 53 0.17 -2.01 -3.79
C LEU A 53 0.41 -1.55 -2.34
N THR A 54 -0.52 -1.82 -1.43
CA THR A 54 -0.31 -1.56 0.00
C THR A 54 0.97 -2.22 0.49
N PHE A 55 1.23 -3.47 0.09
CA PHE A 55 2.44 -4.19 0.48
C PHE A 55 3.72 -3.56 -0.07
N VAL A 56 3.68 -2.97 -1.27
CA VAL A 56 4.81 -2.20 -1.82
C VAL A 56 5.15 -1.03 -0.90
N PHE A 57 4.15 -0.26 -0.49
CA PHE A 57 4.36 0.87 0.41
C PHE A 57 4.79 0.44 1.81
N ILE A 58 4.25 -0.66 2.36
CA ILE A 58 4.67 -1.22 3.64
C ILE A 58 6.15 -1.62 3.60
N VAL A 59 6.56 -2.38 2.57
CA VAL A 59 7.95 -2.85 2.46
C VAL A 59 8.91 -1.66 2.32
N LEU A 60 8.58 -0.66 1.50
CA LEU A 60 9.38 0.55 1.39
C LEU A 60 9.41 1.34 2.72
N ALA A 61 8.27 1.51 3.37
CA ALA A 61 8.18 2.21 4.65
C ALA A 61 9.05 1.54 5.73
N LEU A 62 9.01 0.20 5.81
CA LEU A 62 9.86 -0.58 6.71
C LEU A 62 11.34 -0.42 6.35
N ALA A 63 11.70 -0.61 5.08
CA ALA A 63 13.09 -0.52 4.63
C ALA A 63 13.71 0.85 4.94
N TYR A 64 12.96 1.94 4.76
CA TYR A 64 13.42 3.28 5.15
C TYR A 64 13.43 3.50 6.68
N SER A 65 12.46 2.93 7.41
CA SER A 65 12.41 3.04 8.88
C SER A 65 13.62 2.37 9.55
N PHE A 66 14.08 1.24 8.99
CA PHE A 66 15.27 0.53 9.45
C PHE A 66 16.58 0.97 8.78
N LYS A 67 16.55 2.00 7.93
CA LYS A 67 17.70 2.51 7.18
C LYS A 67 18.37 1.44 6.29
N TRP A 68 17.60 0.50 5.76
CA TRP A 68 18.11 -0.51 4.81
C TRP A 68 18.27 0.04 3.38
N VAL A 69 17.67 1.19 3.08
CA VAL A 69 17.75 1.83 1.75
C VAL A 69 18.82 2.90 1.73
N GLU A 70 20.04 2.50 1.35
CA GLU A 70 21.19 3.42 1.19
C GLU A 70 21.45 3.82 -0.27
N SER A 71 20.94 3.06 -1.24
CA SER A 71 21.21 3.24 -2.66
C SER A 71 19.96 3.02 -3.50
N GLY A 72 19.99 3.50 -4.75
CA GLY A 72 18.91 3.25 -5.71
C GLY A 72 18.68 1.75 -5.98
N LEU A 73 19.72 0.92 -5.90
CA LEU A 73 19.57 -0.54 -6.05
C LEU A 73 18.82 -1.17 -4.88
N HIS A 74 19.11 -0.74 -3.65
CA HIS A 74 18.34 -1.18 -2.47
C HIS A 74 16.87 -0.77 -2.61
N TYR A 75 16.61 0.47 -3.04
CA TYR A 75 15.24 0.93 -3.29
C TYR A 75 14.50 0.03 -4.29
N VAL A 76 15.11 -0.24 -5.45
CA VAL A 76 14.51 -1.11 -6.47
C VAL A 76 14.31 -2.53 -5.95
N ALA A 77 15.28 -3.08 -5.20
CA ALA A 77 15.15 -4.40 -4.60
C ALA A 77 13.96 -4.50 -3.64
N PHE A 78 13.79 -3.53 -2.74
CA PHE A 78 12.65 -3.49 -1.82
C PHE A 78 11.33 -3.21 -2.53
N LEU A 79 11.34 -2.41 -3.60
CA LEU A 79 10.17 -2.18 -4.43
C LEU A 79 9.70 -3.48 -5.11
N VAL A 80 10.62 -4.24 -5.71
CA VAL A 80 10.32 -5.55 -6.32
C VAL A 80 9.87 -6.55 -5.25
N LEU A 81 10.53 -6.58 -4.10
CA LEU A 81 10.12 -7.41 -2.97
C LEU A 81 8.69 -7.09 -2.52
N GLY A 82 8.32 -5.82 -2.47
CA GLY A 82 6.97 -5.36 -2.20
C GLY A 82 5.94 -5.90 -3.18
N PHE A 83 6.24 -5.88 -4.49
CA PHE A 83 5.36 -6.47 -5.50
C PHE A 83 5.26 -7.99 -5.40
N VAL A 84 6.36 -8.68 -5.09
CA VAL A 84 6.37 -10.14 -4.90
C VAL A 84 5.50 -10.52 -3.69
N ILE A 85 5.70 -9.84 -2.55
CA ILE A 85 4.89 -10.07 -1.35
C ILE A 85 3.43 -9.72 -1.64
N GLY A 86 3.15 -8.57 -2.24
CA GLY A 86 1.79 -8.17 -2.60
C GLY A 86 1.10 -9.17 -3.52
N GLY A 87 1.81 -9.70 -4.53
CA GLY A 87 1.29 -10.73 -5.42
C GLY A 87 1.00 -12.05 -4.71
N ILE A 88 1.91 -12.51 -3.83
CA ILE A 88 1.69 -13.71 -3.01
C ILE A 88 0.46 -13.52 -2.11
N MET A 89 0.34 -12.37 -1.47
CA MET A 89 -0.79 -12.07 -0.59
C MET A 89 -2.10 -12.10 -1.37
N VAL A 90 -2.19 -11.43 -2.51
CA VAL A 90 -3.43 -11.38 -3.33
C VAL A 90 -3.82 -12.74 -3.91
N VAL A 91 -2.84 -13.61 -4.24
CA VAL A 91 -3.13 -14.91 -4.87
C VAL A 91 -3.49 -15.99 -3.85
N TYR A 92 -2.84 -15.98 -2.68
CA TYR A 92 -2.91 -17.10 -1.73
C TYR A 92 -3.65 -16.79 -0.43
N VAL A 93 -3.83 -15.52 -0.07
CA VAL A 93 -4.50 -15.14 1.18
C VAL A 93 -5.95 -14.80 0.88
N ASP A 94 -6.84 -15.40 1.68
CA ASP A 94 -8.28 -15.17 1.58
C ASP A 94 -8.64 -13.70 1.89
N ASP A 95 -9.63 -13.17 1.16
CA ASP A 95 -10.05 -11.77 1.22
C ASP A 95 -10.43 -11.33 2.65
N ALA A 96 -11.00 -12.24 3.46
CA ALA A 96 -11.38 -11.92 4.84
C ALA A 96 -10.16 -11.58 5.71
N TRP A 97 -9.02 -12.21 5.45
CA TRP A 97 -7.76 -11.95 6.13
C TRP A 97 -7.02 -10.77 5.52
N LEU A 98 -7.10 -10.63 4.20
CA LEU A 98 -6.45 -9.58 3.45
C LEU A 98 -7.02 -8.19 3.80
N PHE A 99 -8.32 -8.12 4.10
CA PHE A 99 -9.04 -6.91 4.48
C PHE A 99 -9.36 -6.82 5.98
N PHE A 100 -8.68 -7.57 6.84
CA PHE A 100 -8.86 -7.46 8.29
C PHE A 100 -8.34 -6.11 8.84
N PRO A 101 -9.06 -5.37 9.70
CA PRO A 101 -10.30 -5.74 10.40
C PRO A 101 -11.60 -5.29 9.70
N PHE A 102 -11.54 -4.71 8.50
CA PHE A 102 -12.73 -4.23 7.80
C PHE A 102 -13.68 -5.36 7.39
N SER A 103 -13.15 -6.58 7.19
CA SER A 103 -13.94 -7.80 6.98
C SER A 103 -14.89 -8.16 8.13
N ILE A 104 -14.70 -7.61 9.33
CA ILE A 104 -15.65 -7.79 10.45
C ILE A 104 -16.95 -7.02 10.19
N LEU A 105 -16.90 -5.96 9.37
CA LEU A 105 -18.03 -5.06 9.11
C LEU A 105 -18.80 -5.40 7.84
N SER A 106 -18.33 -6.38 7.04
CA SER A 106 -18.88 -6.78 5.74
C SER A 106 -19.83 -7.97 5.84
#